data_AF-A0A7L4YV96-F1
#
_entry.id   AF-A0A7L4YV96-F1
#
_cell.length_a   1.000
_cell.length_b   1.000
_cell.length_c   1.000
_cell.angle_alpha   90.00
_cell.angle_beta   90.00
_cell.angle_gamma   90.00
#
_symmetry.space_group_name_H-M   'P 1'
#
loop_
_entity.id
_entity.type
_entity.pdbx_description
1 polymer ?
#
loop_
_entity_poly.entity_id
_entity_poly.type
_entity_poly.pdbx_seq_one_letter_code
_entity_poly.pdbx_strand_id
1 'polypeptide(L)'
;MFRSSVRGCAAGAAGTTALNAMTNLDMALRGRPASSAPEDVVEKATEKAGHPVPETDGRDNRLSGLGALTGIAVGVGTGAAVALLHRAGVRPPGWLGGPATGALAMALSDAPIAGFGISDPRTWSPADWTADALPHLAYGLVTYGLIGAAHRYR
;
A
#
# COMPACT_ATOMS: atom_id res chain seq x y z
N MET A 1 22.04 9.14 -2.84
CA MET A 1 21.01 8.80 -1.84
C MET A 1 19.73 9.57 -2.12
N PHE A 2 19.72 10.90 -1.92
CA PHE A 2 18.56 11.77 -2.14
C PHE A 2 17.84 11.59 -3.49
N ARG A 3 18.57 11.62 -4.62
CA ARG A 3 17.99 11.37 -5.96
C ARG A 3 17.34 9.99 -6.11
N SER A 4 17.86 8.96 -5.45
CA SER A 4 17.27 7.61 -5.48
C SER A 4 16.01 7.56 -4.63
N SER A 5 16.03 8.18 -3.45
CA SER A 5 14.86 8.28 -2.57
C SER A 5 13.71 9.04 -3.23
N VAL A 6 13.95 10.21 -3.83
CA VAL A 6 12.92 10.98 -4.53
C VAL A 6 12.31 10.20 -5.69
N ARG A 7 13.14 9.50 -6.48
CA ARG A 7 12.65 8.62 -7.55
C ARG A 7 11.84 7.45 -7.01
N GLY A 8 12.27 6.88 -5.89
CA GLY A 8 11.52 5.83 -5.20
C GLY A 8 10.18 6.34 -4.68
N CYS A 9 10.11 7.53 -4.09
CA CYS A 9 8.86 8.16 -3.67
C CYS A 9 7.92 8.34 -4.87
N ALA A 10 8.41 8.87 -5.99
CA ALA A 10 7.62 9.06 -7.20
C ALA A 10 7.14 7.72 -7.79
N ALA A 11 7.99 6.69 -7.78
CA ALA A 11 7.62 5.35 -8.22
C ALA A 11 6.55 4.72 -7.30
N GLY A 12 6.70 4.88 -5.99
CA GLY A 12 5.71 4.45 -5.00
C GLY A 12 4.38 5.16 -5.16
N ALA A 13 4.38 6.48 -5.40
CA ALA A 13 3.17 7.24 -5.70
C ALA A 13 2.46 6.75 -6.97
N ALA A 14 3.22 6.48 -8.05
CA ALA A 14 2.68 5.89 -9.27
C ALA A 14 2.11 4.49 -9.03
N GLY A 15 2.78 3.67 -8.20
CA GLY A 15 2.27 2.39 -7.75
C GLY A 15 0.95 2.51 -6.98
N THR A 16 0.85 3.47 -6.06
CA THR A 16 -0.39 3.76 -5.31
C THR A 16 -1.52 4.15 -6.24
N THR A 17 -1.26 4.94 -7.28
CA THR A 17 -2.25 5.23 -8.33
C THR A 17 -2.73 3.96 -9.02
N ALA A 18 -1.83 3.05 -9.37
CA ALA A 18 -2.20 1.77 -10.00
C ALA A 18 -3.01 0.86 -9.06
N LEU A 19 -2.64 0.80 -7.77
CA LEU A 19 -3.38 0.10 -6.73
C LEU A 19 -4.81 0.63 -6.61
N ASN A 20 -4.94 1.96 -6.50
CA ASN A 20 -6.25 2.61 -6.40
C ASN A 20 -7.08 2.38 -7.67
N ALA A 21 -6.47 2.41 -8.85
CA ALA A 21 -7.16 2.12 -10.10
C ALA A 21 -7.73 0.69 -10.12
N MET A 22 -6.93 -0.31 -9.72
CA MET A 22 -7.39 -1.71 -9.63
C MET A 22 -8.49 -1.89 -8.57
N THR A 23 -8.34 -1.25 -7.42
CA THR A 23 -9.34 -1.31 -6.33
C THR A 23 -10.67 -0.72 -6.78
N ASN A 24 -10.64 0.47 -7.38
CA ASN A 24 -11.85 1.13 -7.89
C ASN A 24 -12.46 0.38 -9.08
N LEU A 25 -11.64 -0.23 -9.94
CA LEU A 25 -12.12 -1.07 -11.04
C LEU A 25 -12.87 -2.29 -10.52
N ASP A 26 -12.31 -2.98 -9.51
CA ASP A 26 -12.95 -4.13 -8.86
C ASP A 26 -14.29 -3.73 -8.22
N MET A 27 -14.34 -2.59 -7.53
CA MET A 27 -15.60 -2.03 -7.00
C MET A 27 -16.60 -1.72 -8.12
N ALA A 28 -16.17 -1.09 -9.21
CA ALA A 28 -17.04 -0.73 -10.33
C ALA A 28 -17.60 -1.96 -11.07
N LEU A 29 -16.80 -3.03 -11.21
CA LEU A 29 -17.21 -4.24 -11.92
C LEU A 29 -18.03 -5.20 -11.07
N ARG A 30 -17.71 -5.34 -9.77
CA ARG A 30 -18.38 -6.29 -8.87
C ARG A 30 -19.45 -5.64 -7.98
N GLY A 31 -19.53 -4.31 -7.93
CA GLY A 31 -20.49 -3.58 -7.10
C GLY A 31 -20.27 -3.75 -5.59
N ARG A 32 -19.08 -4.19 -5.16
CA ARG A 32 -18.78 -4.36 -3.73
C ARG A 32 -18.52 -3.01 -3.05
N PRO A 33 -18.78 -2.88 -1.74
CA PRO A 33 -18.45 -1.66 -1.00
C PRO A 33 -16.92 -1.45 -0.89
N ALA A 34 -16.54 -0.20 -0.61
CA ALA A 34 -15.19 0.13 -0.18
C ALA A 34 -14.87 -0.56 1.16
N SER A 35 -13.59 -0.86 1.39
CA SER A 35 -13.14 -1.41 2.68
C SER A 35 -13.08 -0.31 3.74
N SER A 36 -13.48 -0.62 4.97
CA SER A 36 -13.28 0.23 6.17
C SER A 36 -11.98 -0.08 6.92
N ALA A 37 -11.22 -1.10 6.49
CA ALA A 37 -10.05 -1.55 7.23
C ALA A 37 -9.00 -0.45 7.48
N PRO A 38 -8.72 0.48 6.54
CA PRO A 38 -7.82 1.59 6.81
C PRO A 38 -8.31 2.52 7.93
N GLU A 39 -9.60 2.83 7.96
CA GLU A 39 -10.24 3.62 9.02
C GLU A 39 -10.13 2.91 10.37
N ASP A 40 -10.46 1.62 10.43
CA ASP A 40 -10.40 0.80 11.64
C ASP A 40 -8.97 0.69 12.20
N VAL A 41 -7.96 0.60 11.31
CA VAL A 41 -6.54 0.61 11.69
C VAL A 41 -6.16 1.94 12.32
N VAL A 42 -6.55 3.06 11.71
CA VAL A 42 -6.26 4.40 12.23
C VAL A 42 -6.93 4.61 13.58
N GLU A 43 -8.21 4.24 13.70
CA GLU A 43 -8.96 4.33 14.94
C GLU A 43 -8.22 3.61 16.07
N LYS A 44 -7.96 2.30 15.91
CA LYS A 44 -7.27 1.50 16.93
C LYS A 44 -5.84 2.00 17.21
N ALA A 45 -5.12 2.48 16.19
CA ALA A 45 -3.79 3.04 16.38
C ALA A 45 -3.81 4.33 17.21
N THR A 46 -4.76 5.23 16.93
CA THR A 46 -4.92 6.50 17.65
C THR A 46 -5.40 6.30 19.08
N GLU A 47 -6.32 5.37 19.31
CA GLU A 47 -6.74 4.93 20.65
C GLU A 47 -5.55 4.39 21.45
N LYS A 48 -4.76 3.49 20.86
CA LYS A 48 -3.58 2.90 21.53
C LYS A 48 -2.48 3.93 21.80
N ALA A 49 -2.35 4.95 20.97
CA ALA A 49 -1.45 6.09 21.19
C ALA A 49 -1.97 7.06 22.27
N GLY A 50 -3.18 6.86 22.79
CA GLY A 50 -3.83 7.74 23.76
C GLY A 50 -4.33 9.05 23.15
N HIS A 51 -4.51 9.11 21.83
CA HIS A 51 -4.93 10.29 21.08
C HIS A 51 -6.14 9.94 20.19
N PRO A 52 -7.25 9.42 20.77
CA PRO A 52 -8.40 8.97 20.00
C PRO A 52 -8.96 10.09 19.12
N VAL A 53 -9.46 9.73 17.93
CA VAL A 53 -10.12 10.69 17.05
C VAL A 53 -11.39 11.22 17.74
N PRO A 54 -11.58 12.56 17.84
CA PRO A 54 -12.70 13.12 18.60
C PRO A 54 -14.09 12.72 18.07
N GLU A 55 -14.96 12.29 18.99
CA GLU A 55 -16.37 11.97 18.76
C GLU A 55 -17.19 13.24 18.43
N THR A 56 -17.28 13.54 17.13
CA THR A 56 -17.86 14.78 16.59
C THR A 56 -18.43 14.51 15.21
N ASP A 57 -19.30 15.38 14.69
CA ASP A 57 -19.98 15.22 13.38
C ASP A 57 -19.04 14.97 12.18
N GLY A 58 -17.73 15.23 12.31
CA GLY A 58 -16.71 15.01 11.28
C GLY A 58 -15.77 13.82 11.54
N ARG A 59 -16.06 12.96 12.51
CA ARG A 59 -15.19 11.83 12.90
C ARG A 59 -14.89 10.88 11.75
N ASP A 60 -15.92 10.40 11.06
CA ASP A 60 -15.76 9.41 9.98
C ASP A 60 -14.97 9.98 8.80
N ASN A 61 -15.19 11.26 8.49
CA ASN A 61 -14.40 11.99 7.48
C ASN A 61 -12.92 12.10 7.89
N ARG A 62 -12.62 12.30 9.18
CA ARG A 62 -11.24 12.31 9.68
C ARG A 62 -10.61 10.93 9.57
N LEU A 63 -11.31 9.88 9.99
CA LEU A 63 -10.81 8.51 9.89
C LEU A 63 -10.56 8.13 8.43
N SER A 64 -11.48 8.43 7.52
CA SER A 64 -11.30 8.16 6.10
C SER A 64 -10.14 8.93 5.49
N GLY A 65 -10.00 10.22 5.81
CA GLY A 65 -8.86 11.03 5.40
C GLY A 65 -7.53 10.50 5.92
N LEU A 66 -7.46 10.11 7.20
CA LEU A 66 -6.28 9.53 7.82
C LEU A 66 -5.95 8.14 7.24
N GLY A 67 -6.96 7.31 6.99
CA GLY A 67 -6.81 6.01 6.32
C GLY A 67 -6.18 6.18 4.94
N ALA A 68 -6.70 7.11 4.13
CA ALA A 68 -6.12 7.44 2.84
C ALA A 68 -4.67 7.96 2.94
N LEU A 69 -4.39 8.87 3.89
CA LEU A 69 -3.04 9.43 4.09
C LEU A 69 -2.03 8.36 4.51
N THR A 70 -2.40 7.46 5.41
CA THR A 70 -1.53 6.35 5.84
C THR A 70 -1.26 5.38 4.69
N GLY A 71 -2.27 5.04 3.88
CA GLY A 71 -2.08 4.23 2.67
C GLY A 71 -1.12 4.88 1.66
N ILE A 72 -1.26 6.19 1.42
CA ILE A 72 -0.32 6.95 0.57
C ILE A 72 1.10 6.92 1.17
N ALA A 73 1.24 7.12 2.49
CA ALA A 73 2.53 7.09 3.16
C ALA A 73 3.22 5.72 3.04
N VAL A 74 2.47 4.62 3.21
CA VAL A 74 2.97 3.25 3.01
C VAL A 74 3.43 3.05 1.57
N GLY A 75 2.62 3.44 0.58
CA GLY A 75 2.97 3.30 -0.83
C GLY A 75 4.19 4.11 -1.25
N VAL A 76 4.27 5.38 -0.85
CA VAL A 76 5.43 6.24 -1.13
C VAL A 76 6.68 5.75 -0.41
N GLY A 77 6.54 5.39 0.87
CA GLY A 77 7.64 4.88 1.70
C GLY A 77 8.21 3.56 1.18
N THR A 78 7.34 2.65 0.73
CA THR A 78 7.74 1.38 0.13
C THR A 78 8.55 1.60 -1.14
N GLY A 79 8.10 2.49 -2.04
CA GLY A 79 8.87 2.85 -3.24
C GLY A 79 10.23 3.47 -2.91
N ALA A 80 10.30 4.33 -1.91
CA ALA A 80 11.56 4.90 -1.42
C ALA A 80 12.52 3.82 -0.89
N ALA A 81 12.01 2.89 -0.07
CA ALA A 81 12.79 1.78 0.49
C ALA A 81 13.33 0.85 -0.62
N VAL A 82 12.47 0.46 -1.57
CA VAL A 82 12.88 -0.39 -2.71
C VAL A 82 13.93 0.30 -3.57
N ALA A 83 13.80 1.62 -3.83
CA ALA A 83 14.81 2.36 -4.59
C ALA A 83 16.17 2.44 -3.85
N LEU A 84 16.16 2.51 -2.53
CA LEU A 84 17.37 2.46 -1.71
C LEU A 84 18.02 1.07 -1.74
N LEU A 85 17.24 0.00 -1.64
CA LEU A 85 17.73 -1.39 -1.78
C LEU A 85 18.33 -1.63 -3.17
N HIS A 86 17.65 -1.16 -4.21
CA HIS A 86 18.13 -1.25 -5.59
C HIS A 86 19.44 -0.47 -5.78
N ARG A 87 19.58 0.68 -5.13
CA ARG A 87 20.87 1.41 -5.08
C ARG A 87 21.94 0.62 -4.34
N ALA A 88 21.62 -0.07 -3.25
CA ALA A 88 22.53 -0.89 -2.46
C ALA A 88 22.95 -2.21 -3.15
N GLY A 89 22.38 -2.53 -4.31
CA GLY A 89 22.76 -3.70 -5.12
C GLY A 89 21.72 -4.82 -5.13
N VAL A 90 20.66 -4.72 -4.34
CA VAL A 90 19.55 -5.69 -4.33
C VAL A 90 18.65 -5.43 -5.54
N ARG A 91 18.94 -6.08 -6.66
CA ARG A 91 18.28 -5.87 -7.96
C ARG A 91 17.74 -7.19 -8.51
N PRO A 92 16.69 -7.76 -7.92
CA PRO A 92 16.09 -8.98 -8.46
C PRO A 92 15.65 -8.79 -9.92
N PRO A 93 15.62 -9.86 -10.73
CA PRO A 93 15.12 -9.78 -12.09
C PRO A 93 13.66 -9.32 -12.10
N GLY A 94 13.22 -8.67 -13.18
CA GLY A 94 11.92 -8.00 -13.25
C GLY A 94 10.71 -8.90 -12.95
N TRP A 95 10.78 -10.19 -13.33
CA TRP A 95 9.74 -11.18 -13.05
C TRP A 95 9.56 -11.44 -11.54
N LEU A 96 10.57 -11.17 -10.72
CA LEU A 96 10.54 -11.34 -9.27
C LEU A 96 10.39 -10.01 -8.53
N GLY A 97 11.09 -8.97 -8.98
CA GLY A 97 11.16 -7.70 -8.26
C GLY A 97 9.83 -6.95 -8.15
N GLY A 98 9.01 -6.99 -9.20
CA GLY A 98 7.66 -6.42 -9.17
C GLY A 98 6.74 -7.13 -8.18
N PRO A 99 6.51 -8.45 -8.32
CA PRO A 99 5.74 -9.23 -7.36
C PRO A 99 6.24 -9.12 -5.93
N ALA A 100 7.56 -9.17 -5.70
CA ALA A 100 8.13 -9.01 -4.37
C ALA A 100 7.87 -7.63 -3.76
N THR A 101 7.91 -6.56 -4.58
CA THR A 101 7.55 -5.21 -4.14
C THR A 101 6.07 -5.10 -3.79
N GLY A 102 5.21 -5.76 -4.57
CA GLY A 102 3.77 -5.84 -4.28
C GLY A 102 3.48 -6.58 -2.98
N ALA A 103 4.10 -7.75 -2.79
CA ALA A 103 3.99 -8.53 -1.57
C ALA A 103 4.51 -7.79 -0.33
N LEU A 104 5.58 -6.99 -0.48
CA LEU A 104 6.06 -6.11 0.59
C LEU A 104 5.01 -5.05 0.97
N ALA A 105 4.42 -4.38 -0.03
CA ALA A 105 3.38 -3.37 0.22
C ALA A 105 2.15 -3.99 0.90
N MET A 106 1.69 -5.14 0.41
CA MET A 106 0.60 -5.93 0.97
C MET A 106 0.87 -6.32 2.42
N ALA A 107 2.07 -6.84 2.71
CA ALA A 107 2.44 -7.16 4.08
C ALA A 107 2.46 -5.93 5.00
N LEU A 108 2.89 -4.76 4.49
CA LEU A 108 2.91 -3.52 5.26
C LEU A 108 1.51 -2.96 5.54
N SER A 109 0.54 -3.17 4.64
CA SER A 109 -0.86 -2.80 4.88
C SER A 109 -1.59 -3.80 5.77
N ASP A 110 -1.29 -5.09 5.64
CA ASP A 110 -2.07 -6.16 6.28
C ASP A 110 -1.58 -6.49 7.69
N ALA A 111 -0.28 -6.29 7.96
CA ALA A 111 0.28 -6.51 9.29
C ALA A 111 -0.46 -5.73 10.41
N PRO A 112 -0.77 -4.42 10.28
CA PRO A 112 -1.57 -3.72 11.28
C PRO A 112 -3.02 -4.21 11.33
N ILE A 113 -3.63 -4.60 10.21
CA ILE A 113 -5.00 -5.15 10.17
C ILE A 113 -5.07 -6.42 11.02
N ALA A 114 -4.13 -7.35 10.81
CA ALA A 114 -4.03 -8.58 11.58
C ALA A 114 -3.63 -8.32 13.04
N GLY A 115 -2.64 -7.46 13.26
CA GLY A 115 -2.13 -7.14 14.60
C GLY A 115 -3.16 -6.46 15.51
N PHE A 116 -4.10 -5.70 14.93
CA PHE A 116 -5.22 -5.09 15.64
C PHE A 116 -6.48 -5.96 15.66
N GLY A 117 -6.45 -7.16 15.08
CA GLY A 117 -7.60 -8.08 15.04
C GLY A 117 -8.78 -7.51 14.27
N ILE A 118 -8.53 -6.70 13.23
CA ILE A 118 -9.57 -6.17 12.33
C ILE A 118 -9.98 -7.25 11.32
N SER A 119 -9.00 -8.00 10.81
CA SER A 119 -9.20 -9.15 9.94
C SER A 119 -8.06 -10.15 10.10
N ASP A 120 -8.24 -11.39 9.68
CA ASP A 120 -7.20 -12.43 9.69
C ASP A 120 -6.97 -12.98 8.28
N PRO A 121 -5.82 -12.67 7.64
CA PRO A 121 -5.49 -13.18 6.31
C PRO A 121 -5.51 -14.71 6.19
N ARG A 122 -5.37 -15.42 7.31
CA ARG A 122 -5.40 -16.90 7.35
C ARG A 122 -6.81 -17.46 7.18
N THR A 123 -7.84 -16.65 7.39
CA THR A 123 -9.26 -17.05 7.26
C THR A 123 -9.93 -16.45 6.03
N TRP A 124 -9.20 -15.67 5.23
CA TRP A 124 -9.72 -15.04 4.03
C TRP A 124 -10.20 -16.06 3.00
N SER A 125 -11.30 -15.74 2.34
CA SER A 125 -11.73 -16.51 1.17
C SER A 125 -10.76 -16.28 0.00
N PRO A 126 -10.76 -17.15 -1.02
CA PRO A 126 -10.00 -16.92 -2.24
C PRO A 126 -10.36 -15.60 -2.94
N ALA A 127 -11.61 -15.15 -2.81
CA ALA A 127 -12.08 -13.89 -3.37
C ALA A 127 -11.47 -12.69 -2.63
N ASP A 128 -11.37 -12.75 -1.31
CA ASP A 128 -10.74 -11.70 -0.48
C ASP A 128 -9.25 -11.61 -0.80
N TRP A 129 -8.56 -12.75 -0.85
CA TRP A 129 -7.16 -12.83 -1.27
C TRP A 129 -6.94 -12.23 -2.65
N THR A 130 -7.83 -12.49 -3.60
CA THR A 130 -7.72 -11.96 -4.96
C THR A 130 -7.96 -10.45 -5.00
N ALA A 131 -8.98 -9.98 -4.27
CA ALA A 131 -9.33 -8.56 -4.19
C ALA A 131 -8.21 -7.72 -3.54
N ASP A 132 -7.41 -8.34 -2.67
CA ASP A 132 -6.27 -7.70 -2.04
C ASP A 132 -4.96 -7.85 -2.83
N ALA A 133 -4.62 -9.07 -3.27
CA ALA A 133 -3.35 -9.34 -3.94
C ALA A 133 -3.24 -8.68 -5.33
N LEU A 134 -4.34 -8.55 -6.08
CA LEU A 134 -4.30 -7.98 -7.43
C LEU A 134 -3.92 -6.49 -7.44
N PRO A 135 -4.55 -5.60 -6.65
CA PRO A 135 -4.10 -4.22 -6.50
C PRO A 135 -2.63 -4.11 -6.05
N HIS A 136 -2.19 -4.94 -5.12
CA HIS A 136 -0.81 -4.95 -4.63
C HIS A 136 0.19 -5.45 -5.68
N LEU A 137 -0.18 -6.42 -6.50
CA LEU A 137 0.64 -6.84 -7.64
C LEU A 137 0.81 -5.70 -8.65
N ALA A 138 -0.29 -4.99 -8.97
CA ALA A 138 -0.23 -3.83 -9.87
C ALA A 138 0.66 -2.72 -9.29
N TYR A 139 0.52 -2.42 -7.99
CA TYR A 139 1.43 -1.53 -7.26
C TYR A 139 2.90 -1.92 -7.46
N GLY A 140 3.21 -3.20 -7.21
CA GLY A 140 4.57 -3.72 -7.24
C GLY A 140 5.21 -3.65 -8.63
N LEU A 141 4.45 -4.06 -9.67
CA LEU A 141 4.89 -4.01 -11.06
C LEU A 141 5.22 -2.58 -11.51
N VAL A 142 4.34 -1.62 -11.21
CA VAL A 142 4.55 -0.21 -11.58
C VAL A 142 5.72 0.40 -10.81
N THR A 143 5.74 0.22 -9.48
CA THR A 143 6.79 0.77 -8.61
C THR A 143 8.17 0.24 -8.99
N TYR A 144 8.31 -1.08 -9.07
CA TYR A 144 9.59 -1.70 -9.41
C TYR A 144 10.01 -1.41 -10.85
N GLY A 145 9.06 -1.40 -11.79
CA GLY A 145 9.30 -1.06 -13.19
C GLY A 145 9.91 0.32 -13.37
N LEU A 146 9.36 1.34 -12.70
CA LEU A 146 9.87 2.70 -12.74
C LEU A 146 11.26 2.84 -12.10
N ILE A 147 11.49 2.16 -10.98
CA ILE A 147 12.81 2.12 -10.34
C ILE A 147 13.84 1.48 -11.30
N GLY A 148 13.51 0.33 -11.89
CA GLY A 148 14.37 -0.38 -12.83
C GLY A 148 14.65 0.42 -14.11
N ALA A 149 13.65 1.12 -14.66
CA ALA A 149 13.81 1.97 -15.84
C ALA A 149 14.78 3.14 -15.58
N ALA A 150 14.70 3.77 -14.40
CA ALA A 150 15.57 4.89 -14.04
C ALA A 150 17.06 4.53 -13.88
N HIS A 151 17.38 3.23 -13.81
CA HIS A 151 18.74 2.69 -13.76
C HIS A 151 19.30 2.29 -15.12
N ARG A 152 18.47 1.99 -16.13
CA ARG A 152 18.93 1.57 -17.48
C ARG A 152 19.48 2.72 -18.32
N TYR A 153 19.20 3.97 -17.94
CA TYR A 153 19.65 5.18 -18.65
C TYR A 153 20.81 5.89 -17.94
N ARG A 154 21.65 5.14 -17.22
CA ARG A 154 22.93 5.59 -16.65
C ARG A 154 24.02 4.62 -17.03
#